data_AF-A0A1B7NS09-F1
#
_entry.id   AF-A0A1B7NS09-F1
#
_cell.length_a   1.000
_cell.length_b   1.000
_cell.length_c   1.000
_cell.angle_alpha   90.00
_cell.angle_beta   90.00
_cell.angle_gamma   90.00
#
_symmetry.space_group_name_H-M   'P 1'
#
loop_
_entity.id
_entity.type
_entity.pdbx_description
1 polymer ?
#
loop_
_entity_poly.entity_id
_entity_poly.type
_entity_poly.pdbx_seq_one_letter_code
_entity_poly.pdbx_strand_id
1 'polypeptide(L)'
;MDPLIYVFCLQVDELWDSMCQGAVTLISRALNTVDNAENILKIKNLVVLFMQAMDTWGFPVGVFDNFLITLFGKYAELLKRRFSDDFQEIVSTDDYMPMPIQNIEEYDKVLNVSWYTPEKPREEQTFPCVLPFSQMYPLCCIDIRNFLNQFYFFSNDDFQHPSMIDDTLKESLDSLLSDKVCETLVERLGSQYLGQIVQILINLEHFEVACQELELLLAAARSPNSSSAGTIILHATDKFRSNKKAAEKRIFEVVNSKIDDLIETAEYDWTSPVPQREPSNYMQTLTRFLSNIMNSTLLGLPTEIKELIYFDALSHAANMVNTLLILTVFLAQ
;
A
#
# COMPACT_ATOMS: atom_id res chain seq x y z
N MET A 1 -45.21 47.15 -9.96
CA MET A 1 -45.03 46.24 -8.80
C MET A 1 -45.36 47.04 -7.56
N ASP A 2 -46.26 46.53 -6.73
CA ASP A 2 -46.71 47.22 -5.52
C ASP A 2 -45.56 47.29 -4.50
N PRO A 3 -45.23 48.45 -3.90
CA PRO A 3 -44.13 48.58 -2.94
C PRO A 3 -44.26 47.62 -1.74
N LEU A 4 -45.49 47.31 -1.35
CA LEU A 4 -45.81 46.35 -0.28
C LEU A 4 -45.45 44.90 -0.64
N ILE A 5 -45.60 44.51 -1.91
CA ILE A 5 -45.23 43.16 -2.39
C ILE A 5 -43.71 43.02 -2.36
N TYR A 6 -42.98 44.06 -2.77
CA TYR A 6 -41.51 44.06 -2.75
C TYR A 6 -40.95 43.94 -1.32
N VAL A 7 -41.52 44.66 -0.35
CA VAL A 7 -41.12 44.57 1.06
C VAL A 7 -41.42 43.19 1.65
N PHE A 8 -42.56 42.59 1.29
CA PHE A 8 -42.91 41.25 1.76
C PHE A 8 -41.98 40.17 1.20
N CYS A 9 -41.62 40.25 -0.09
CA CYS A 9 -40.64 39.32 -0.69
C CYS A 9 -39.29 39.39 0.03
N LEU A 10 -38.77 40.60 0.30
CA LEU A 10 -37.50 40.76 1.02
C LEU A 10 -37.53 40.16 2.44
N GLN A 11 -38.64 40.30 3.16
CA GLN A 11 -38.77 39.70 4.50
C GLN A 11 -38.79 38.16 4.46
N VAL A 12 -39.40 37.58 3.43
CA VAL A 12 -39.41 36.13 3.23
C VAL A 12 -38.01 35.62 2.91
N ASP A 13 -37.28 36.33 2.05
CA ASP A 13 -35.90 35.99 1.68
C ASP A 13 -34.95 36.07 2.90
N GLU A 14 -35.03 37.14 3.71
CA GLU A 14 -34.22 37.27 4.93
C GLU A 14 -34.53 36.17 5.96
N LEU A 15 -35.82 35.81 6.13
CA LEU A 15 -36.23 34.75 7.04
C LEU A 15 -35.75 33.38 6.55
N TRP A 16 -35.82 33.14 5.24
CA TRP A 16 -35.34 31.93 4.61
C TRP A 16 -33.83 31.75 4.82
N ASP A 17 -33.03 32.77 4.54
CA ASP A 17 -31.58 32.73 4.74
C ASP A 17 -31.22 32.47 6.21
N SER A 18 -31.92 33.14 7.14
CA SER A 18 -31.72 32.94 8.59
C SER A 18 -32.04 31.49 9.01
N MET A 19 -33.12 30.92 8.48
CA MET A 19 -33.52 29.54 8.75
C MET A 19 -32.49 28.55 8.21
N CYS A 20 -32.02 28.74 6.96
CA CYS A 20 -31.00 27.90 6.34
C CYS A 20 -29.69 27.92 7.13
N GLN A 21 -29.22 29.11 7.53
CA GLN A 21 -28.02 29.26 8.33
C GLN A 21 -28.16 28.58 9.71
N GLY A 22 -29.34 28.74 10.34
CA GLY A 22 -29.67 28.11 11.62
C GLY A 22 -29.68 26.59 11.53
N ALA A 23 -30.31 26.04 10.48
CA ALA A 23 -30.35 24.61 10.21
C ALA A 23 -28.94 24.03 10.02
N VAL A 24 -28.14 24.64 9.14
CA VAL A 24 -26.75 24.21 8.90
C VAL A 24 -25.91 24.26 10.18
N THR A 25 -26.07 25.30 11.00
CA THR A 25 -25.34 25.42 12.27
C THR A 25 -25.72 24.31 13.25
N LEU A 26 -27.02 23.99 13.37
CA LEU A 26 -27.50 22.94 14.25
C LEU A 26 -27.04 21.55 13.80
N ILE A 27 -27.15 21.26 12.49
CA ILE A 27 -26.73 19.97 11.94
C ILE A 27 -25.22 19.84 12.02
N SER A 28 -24.45 20.88 11.69
CA SER A 28 -22.98 20.91 11.83
C SER A 28 -22.52 20.60 13.25
N ARG A 29 -23.23 21.12 14.27
CA ARG A 29 -22.91 20.81 15.67
C ARG A 29 -23.17 19.34 16.01
N ALA A 30 -24.23 18.75 15.45
CA ALA A 30 -24.55 17.34 15.65
C ALA A 30 -23.60 16.40 14.88
N LEU A 31 -23.07 16.83 13.73
CA LEU A 31 -22.15 16.02 12.90
C LEU A 31 -20.90 15.55 13.64
N ASN A 32 -20.39 16.33 14.59
CA ASN A 32 -19.23 15.95 15.39
C ASN A 32 -19.46 14.69 16.24
N THR A 33 -20.72 14.33 16.51
CA THR A 33 -21.07 13.12 17.26
C THR A 33 -21.27 11.89 16.37
N VAL A 34 -21.24 12.07 15.05
CA VAL A 34 -21.41 10.98 14.08
C VAL A 34 -20.06 10.34 13.79
N ASP A 35 -19.99 9.03 14.03
CA ASP A 35 -18.79 8.20 13.89
C ASP A 35 -18.88 7.18 12.75
N ASN A 36 -20.02 7.11 12.06
CA ASN A 36 -20.28 6.17 10.97
C ASN A 36 -20.54 6.90 9.64
N ALA A 37 -19.76 6.56 8.62
CA ALA A 37 -19.81 7.13 7.28
C ALA A 37 -21.18 6.91 6.58
N GLU A 38 -21.86 5.78 6.82
CA GLU A 38 -23.20 5.52 6.28
C GLU A 38 -24.25 6.50 6.80
N ASN A 39 -24.12 6.93 8.06
CA ASN A 39 -25.03 7.93 8.62
C ASN A 39 -24.81 9.30 7.97
N ILE A 40 -23.57 9.63 7.60
CA ILE A 40 -23.28 10.86 6.83
C ILE A 40 -23.96 10.80 5.45
N LEU A 41 -23.94 9.65 4.77
CA LEU A 41 -24.65 9.48 3.50
C LEU A 41 -26.17 9.63 3.65
N LYS A 42 -26.77 9.10 4.73
CA LYS A 42 -28.20 9.32 5.02
C LYS A 42 -28.51 10.80 5.24
N ILE A 43 -27.67 11.52 5.98
CA ILE A 43 -27.82 12.96 6.21
C ILE A 43 -27.70 13.71 4.87
N LYS A 44 -26.69 13.38 4.05
CA LYS A 44 -26.50 13.92 2.71
C LYS A 44 -27.77 13.75 1.87
N ASN A 45 -28.33 12.55 1.80
CA ASN A 45 -29.52 12.27 0.99
C ASN A 45 -30.73 13.10 1.44
N LEU A 46 -30.93 13.27 2.75
CA LEU A 46 -32.00 14.13 3.27
C LEU A 46 -31.79 15.60 2.92
N VAL A 47 -30.54 16.10 2.99
CA VAL A 47 -30.20 17.48 2.62
C VAL A 47 -30.39 17.70 1.12
N VAL A 48 -29.93 16.79 0.28
CA VAL A 48 -30.10 16.87 -1.19
C VAL A 48 -31.58 16.85 -1.56
N LEU A 49 -32.38 15.95 -0.97
CA LEU A 49 -33.84 15.93 -1.19
C LEU A 49 -34.51 17.24 -0.77
N PHE A 50 -34.08 17.82 0.36
CA PHE A 50 -34.57 19.12 0.80
C PHE A 50 -34.20 20.22 -0.19
N MET A 51 -32.95 20.25 -0.66
CA MET A 51 -32.49 21.21 -1.66
C MET A 51 -33.29 21.11 -2.96
N GLN A 52 -33.45 19.90 -3.50
CA GLN A 52 -34.24 19.65 -4.72
C GLN A 52 -35.70 20.11 -4.56
N ALA A 53 -36.31 19.82 -3.40
CA ALA A 53 -37.67 20.24 -3.12
C ALA A 53 -37.77 21.77 -3.12
N MET A 54 -36.87 22.47 -2.45
CA MET A 54 -36.92 23.93 -2.29
C MET A 54 -36.52 24.69 -3.56
N ASP A 55 -35.56 24.16 -4.31
CA ASP A 55 -35.15 24.69 -5.62
C ASP A 55 -36.32 24.64 -6.63
N THR A 56 -37.15 23.59 -6.57
CA THR A 56 -38.39 23.50 -7.38
C THR A 56 -39.35 24.67 -7.13
N TRP A 57 -39.34 25.26 -5.93
CA TRP A 57 -40.14 26.43 -5.57
C TRP A 57 -39.41 27.76 -5.78
N GLY A 58 -38.17 27.73 -6.29
CA GLY A 58 -37.36 28.92 -6.58
C GLY A 58 -36.64 29.53 -5.37
N PHE A 59 -36.53 28.79 -4.25
CA PHE A 59 -35.78 29.25 -3.08
C PHE A 59 -34.27 28.99 -3.25
N PRO A 60 -33.39 29.94 -2.88
CA PRO A 60 -31.95 29.75 -2.98
C PRO A 60 -31.45 28.72 -1.96
N VAL A 61 -30.66 27.74 -2.41
CA VAL A 61 -30.14 26.64 -1.57
C VAL A 61 -28.63 26.63 -1.39
N GLY A 62 -27.91 27.68 -1.83
CA GLY A 62 -26.44 27.73 -1.84
C GLY A 62 -25.77 27.59 -0.45
N VAL A 63 -26.48 27.86 0.64
CA VAL A 63 -25.99 27.60 2.01
C VAL A 63 -25.77 26.10 2.22
N PHE A 64 -26.62 25.25 1.62
CA PHE A 64 -26.51 23.80 1.72
C PHE A 64 -25.43 23.21 0.80
N ASP A 65 -25.08 23.84 -0.33
CA ASP A 65 -23.94 23.42 -1.15
C ASP A 65 -22.62 23.46 -0.35
N ASN A 66 -22.38 24.57 0.35
CA ASN A 66 -21.23 24.69 1.27
C ASN A 66 -21.30 23.67 2.42
N PHE A 67 -22.51 23.32 2.87
CA PHE A 67 -22.71 22.30 3.88
C PHE A 67 -22.42 20.88 3.35
N LEU A 68 -22.75 20.57 2.09
CA LEU A 68 -22.42 19.31 1.43
C LEU A 68 -20.90 19.10 1.35
N ILE A 69 -20.13 20.17 1.12
CA ILE A 69 -18.66 20.14 1.22
C ILE A 69 -18.21 19.73 2.62
N THR A 70 -18.81 20.31 3.66
CA THR A 70 -18.49 19.98 5.06
C THR A 70 -18.84 18.53 5.39
N LEU A 71 -19.99 18.04 4.89
CA LEU A 71 -20.40 16.64 5.00
C LEU A 71 -19.41 15.71 4.29
N PHE A 72 -18.94 16.08 3.10
CA PHE A 72 -17.94 15.32 2.35
C PHE A 72 -16.63 15.22 3.13
N GLY A 73 -16.12 16.33 3.66
CA GLY A 73 -14.91 16.33 4.48
C GLY A 73 -15.02 15.39 5.67
N LYS A 74 -16.17 15.41 6.37
CA LYS A 74 -16.41 14.49 7.49
C LYS A 74 -16.52 13.03 7.04
N TYR A 75 -17.19 12.77 5.92
CA TYR A 75 -17.29 11.44 5.33
C TYR A 75 -15.92 10.87 4.96
N ALA A 76 -15.09 11.66 4.27
CA ALA A 76 -13.74 11.30 3.88
C ALA A 76 -12.85 11.01 5.10
N GLU A 77 -12.93 11.82 6.16
CA GLU A 77 -12.22 11.58 7.43
C GLU A 77 -12.59 10.22 8.04
N LEU A 78 -13.89 9.92 8.14
CA LEU A 78 -14.38 8.67 8.71
C LEU A 78 -13.98 7.45 7.87
N LEU A 79 -14.06 7.56 6.53
CA LEU A 79 -13.58 6.51 5.63
C LEU A 79 -12.08 6.29 5.78
N LYS A 80 -11.29 7.36 5.73
CA LYS A 80 -9.83 7.27 5.88
C LYS A 80 -9.45 6.60 7.19
N ARG A 81 -10.12 6.94 8.29
CA ARG A 81 -9.88 6.30 9.59
C ARG A 81 -10.18 4.80 9.55
N ARG A 82 -11.37 4.41 9.07
CA ARG A 82 -11.77 3.00 8.98
C ARG A 82 -10.79 2.18 8.14
N PHE A 83 -10.51 2.63 6.92
CA PHE A 83 -9.60 1.91 6.02
C PHE A 83 -8.16 1.91 6.54
N SER A 84 -7.73 2.96 7.26
CA SER A 84 -6.44 2.95 7.97
C SER A 84 -6.36 1.80 8.98
N ASP A 85 -7.42 1.57 9.75
CA ASP A 85 -7.48 0.48 10.72
C ASP A 85 -7.49 -0.88 10.01
N ASP A 86 -8.29 -1.03 8.95
CA ASP A 86 -8.36 -2.25 8.14
C ASP A 86 -6.99 -2.60 7.51
N PHE A 87 -6.30 -1.62 6.88
CA PHE A 87 -4.94 -1.82 6.36
C PHE A 87 -3.96 -2.21 7.46
N GLN A 88 -4.01 -1.55 8.62
CA GLN A 88 -3.11 -1.87 9.72
C GLN A 88 -3.30 -3.31 10.20
N GLU A 89 -4.54 -3.78 10.29
CA GLU A 89 -4.88 -5.16 10.64
C GLU A 89 -4.30 -6.14 9.61
N ILE A 90 -4.57 -5.93 8.32
CA ILE A 90 -4.09 -6.79 7.24
C ILE A 90 -2.56 -6.89 7.25
N VAL A 91 -1.84 -5.76 7.34
CA VAL A 91 -0.38 -5.77 7.28
C VAL A 91 0.25 -6.32 8.57
N SER A 92 -0.40 -6.12 9.73
CA SER A 92 0.13 -6.61 11.01
C SER A 92 -0.03 -8.12 11.21
N THR A 93 -1.03 -8.73 10.57
CA THR A 93 -1.37 -10.16 10.68
C THR A 93 -0.73 -11.03 9.60
N ASP A 94 -0.08 -10.42 8.60
CA ASP A 94 0.60 -11.12 7.51
C ASP A 94 1.77 -11.99 8.00
N ASP A 95 1.92 -13.15 7.39
CA ASP A 95 3.00 -14.10 7.68
C ASP A 95 4.23 -13.94 6.78
N TYR A 96 4.14 -13.04 5.78
CA TYR A 96 5.17 -12.81 4.76
C TYR A 96 5.64 -14.10 4.10
N MET A 97 4.69 -14.96 3.70
CA MET A 97 4.96 -16.12 2.86
C MET A 97 4.25 -15.99 1.49
N PRO A 98 4.81 -16.60 0.42
CA PRO A 98 4.14 -16.70 -0.87
C PRO A 98 2.74 -17.33 -0.74
N MET A 99 1.73 -16.74 -1.38
CA MET A 99 0.34 -17.15 -1.21
C MET A 99 0.05 -18.49 -1.95
N PRO A 100 -0.31 -19.58 -1.25
CA PRO A 100 -0.69 -20.83 -1.89
C PRO A 100 -2.13 -20.77 -2.42
N ILE A 101 -2.36 -21.34 -3.61
CA ILE A 101 -3.65 -21.40 -4.29
C ILE A 101 -3.97 -22.84 -4.65
N GLN A 102 -5.13 -23.33 -4.22
CA GLN A 102 -5.49 -24.75 -4.34
C GLN A 102 -6.25 -25.07 -5.63
N ASN A 103 -7.00 -24.11 -6.16
CA ASN A 103 -7.90 -24.33 -7.29
C ASN A 103 -8.02 -23.07 -8.16
N ILE A 104 -8.58 -23.26 -9.35
CA ILE A 104 -8.77 -22.18 -10.34
C ILE A 104 -9.73 -21.10 -9.85
N GLU A 105 -10.72 -21.42 -9.01
CA GLU A 105 -11.68 -20.44 -8.51
C GLU A 105 -11.03 -19.42 -7.55
N GLU A 106 -10.17 -19.89 -6.66
CA GLU A 106 -9.34 -19.04 -5.79
C GLU A 106 -8.38 -18.18 -6.61
N TYR A 107 -7.74 -18.78 -7.61
CA TYR A 107 -6.84 -18.08 -8.53
C TYR A 107 -7.55 -16.92 -9.24
N ASP A 108 -8.71 -17.19 -9.85
CA ASP A 108 -9.49 -16.19 -10.57
C ASP A 108 -9.97 -15.08 -9.63
N LYS A 109 -10.37 -15.40 -8.40
CA LYS A 109 -10.74 -14.39 -7.39
C LYS A 109 -9.57 -13.45 -7.10
N VAL A 110 -8.37 -13.98 -6.90
CA VAL A 110 -7.17 -13.17 -6.63
C VAL A 110 -6.82 -12.29 -7.83
N LEU A 111 -6.87 -12.83 -9.06
CA LEU A 111 -6.60 -12.03 -10.27
C LEU A 111 -7.64 -10.92 -10.49
N ASN A 112 -8.91 -11.17 -10.20
CA ASN A 112 -9.96 -10.18 -10.38
C ASN A 112 -9.84 -8.99 -9.42
N VAL A 113 -9.28 -9.20 -8.22
CA VAL A 113 -9.16 -8.15 -7.20
C VAL A 113 -7.81 -7.46 -7.20
N SER A 114 -6.74 -8.14 -7.59
CA SER A 114 -5.38 -7.60 -7.58
C SER A 114 -5.01 -6.94 -8.92
N TRP A 115 -3.94 -6.14 -8.93
CA TRP A 115 -3.32 -5.62 -10.15
C TRP A 115 -2.14 -6.52 -10.56
N TYR A 116 -2.37 -7.83 -10.58
CA TYR A 116 -1.35 -8.81 -10.93
C TYR A 116 -1.60 -9.40 -12.32
N THR A 117 -0.56 -9.35 -13.16
CA THR A 117 -0.56 -9.98 -14.49
C THR A 117 0.31 -11.24 -14.41
N PRO A 118 -0.27 -12.44 -14.50
CA PRO A 118 0.49 -13.68 -14.46
C PRO A 118 1.32 -13.86 -15.75
N GLU A 119 2.51 -14.46 -15.61
CA GLU A 119 3.39 -14.76 -16.74
C GLU A 119 2.82 -15.87 -17.64
N LYS A 120 2.13 -16.84 -17.03
CA LYS A 120 1.52 -17.97 -17.74
C LYS A 120 0.05 -17.68 -18.02
N PRO A 121 -0.44 -18.02 -19.21
CA PRO A 121 -1.86 -17.92 -19.51
C PRO A 121 -2.67 -18.89 -18.63
N ARG A 122 -3.92 -18.53 -18.38
CA ARG A 122 -4.83 -19.25 -17.46
C ARG A 122 -4.98 -20.72 -17.80
N GLU A 123 -4.95 -21.07 -19.09
CA GLU A 123 -5.11 -22.43 -19.60
C GLU A 123 -3.91 -23.34 -19.30
N GLU A 124 -2.74 -22.76 -19.06
CA GLU A 124 -1.50 -23.47 -18.74
C GLU A 124 -1.26 -23.59 -17.24
N GLN A 125 -2.16 -23.03 -16.42
CA GLN A 125 -2.03 -23.03 -14.97
C GLN A 125 -2.30 -24.43 -14.41
N THR A 126 -1.37 -24.90 -13.57
CA THR A 126 -1.47 -26.18 -12.86
C THR A 126 -1.64 -25.93 -11.36
N PHE A 127 -2.49 -26.73 -10.70
CA PHE A 127 -2.81 -26.57 -9.28
C PHE A 127 -2.37 -27.79 -8.46
N PRO A 128 -1.92 -27.61 -7.22
CA PRO A 128 -1.80 -26.33 -6.50
C PRO A 128 -0.65 -25.47 -7.05
N CYS A 129 -0.84 -24.14 -7.05
CA CYS A 129 0.19 -23.18 -7.43
C CYS A 129 0.46 -22.19 -6.30
N VAL A 130 1.54 -21.43 -6.42
CA VAL A 130 1.95 -20.42 -5.45
C VAL A 130 2.09 -19.09 -6.19
N LEU A 131 1.43 -18.05 -5.68
CA LEU A 131 1.57 -16.69 -6.17
C LEU A 131 2.77 -16.00 -5.49
N PRO A 132 3.45 -15.07 -6.17
CA PRO A 132 4.72 -14.53 -5.71
C PRO A 132 4.59 -13.62 -4.47
N PHE A 133 3.44 -12.98 -4.28
CA PHE A 133 3.15 -12.09 -3.16
C PHE A 133 2.49 -12.83 -1.98
N SER A 134 2.53 -12.21 -0.80
CA SER A 134 1.80 -12.71 0.38
C SER A 134 0.31 -12.36 0.34
N GLN A 135 -0.47 -13.00 1.21
CA GLN A 135 -1.92 -12.81 1.28
C GLN A 135 -2.33 -11.36 1.58
N MET A 136 -1.48 -10.59 2.25
CA MET A 136 -1.70 -9.16 2.48
C MET A 136 -1.91 -8.36 1.19
N TYR A 137 -1.19 -8.64 0.10
CA TYR A 137 -1.30 -7.86 -1.13
C TYR A 137 -2.72 -7.87 -1.74
N PRO A 138 -3.34 -9.02 -2.06
CA PRO A 138 -4.69 -9.04 -2.61
C PRO A 138 -5.75 -8.52 -1.63
N LEU A 139 -5.58 -8.71 -0.32
CA LEU A 139 -6.49 -8.14 0.68
C LEU A 139 -6.43 -6.60 0.66
N CYS A 140 -5.23 -6.02 0.63
CA CYS A 140 -5.06 -4.58 0.44
C CYS A 140 -5.67 -4.11 -0.89
N CYS A 141 -5.54 -4.87 -1.98
CA CYS A 141 -6.14 -4.51 -3.26
C CYS A 141 -7.69 -4.46 -3.21
N ILE A 142 -8.31 -5.40 -2.50
CA ILE A 142 -9.76 -5.39 -2.25
C ILE A 142 -10.17 -4.11 -1.53
N ASP A 143 -9.44 -3.75 -0.47
CA ASP A 143 -9.74 -2.57 0.34
C ASP A 143 -9.52 -1.27 -0.42
N ILE A 144 -8.46 -1.17 -1.23
CA ILE A 144 -8.26 -0.02 -2.12
C ILE A 144 -9.46 0.14 -3.07
N ARG A 145 -9.91 -0.94 -3.72
CA ARG A 145 -11.07 -0.88 -4.63
C ARG A 145 -12.35 -0.48 -3.90
N ASN A 146 -12.59 -1.04 -2.72
CA ASN A 146 -13.74 -0.68 -1.89
C ASN A 146 -13.69 0.77 -1.42
N PHE A 147 -12.49 1.29 -1.11
CA PHE A 147 -12.25 2.68 -0.75
C PHE A 147 -12.60 3.63 -1.90
N LEU A 148 -12.08 3.35 -3.11
CA LEU A 148 -12.41 4.12 -4.32
C LEU A 148 -13.92 4.13 -4.59
N ASN A 149 -14.56 2.97 -4.54
CA ASN A 149 -16.00 2.84 -4.77
C ASN A 149 -16.82 3.67 -3.78
N GLN A 150 -16.44 3.71 -2.50
CA GLN A 150 -17.14 4.50 -1.49
C GLN A 150 -16.95 6.02 -1.69
N PHE A 151 -15.76 6.46 -2.09
CA PHE A 151 -15.53 7.86 -2.48
C PHE A 151 -16.40 8.28 -3.67
N TYR A 152 -16.43 7.48 -4.73
CA TYR A 152 -17.25 7.78 -5.90
C TYR A 152 -18.76 7.60 -5.65
N PHE A 153 -19.16 6.74 -4.71
CA PHE A 153 -20.55 6.66 -4.27
C PHE A 153 -21.05 7.99 -3.70
N PHE A 154 -20.20 8.72 -2.96
CA PHE A 154 -20.53 10.08 -2.51
C PHE A 154 -20.66 11.07 -3.69
N SER A 155 -19.94 10.86 -4.80
CA SER A 155 -20.01 11.74 -5.97
C SER A 155 -21.28 11.58 -6.82
N ASN A 156 -21.92 10.42 -6.79
CA ASN A 156 -23.00 10.09 -7.74
C ASN A 156 -24.30 10.88 -7.54
N ASP A 157 -24.52 11.51 -6.38
CA ASP A 157 -25.70 12.36 -6.16
C ASP A 157 -25.31 13.85 -6.30
N ASP A 158 -25.64 14.47 -7.44
CA ASP A 158 -25.67 15.91 -7.74
C ASP A 158 -24.59 16.81 -7.09
N PHE A 159 -23.41 16.27 -6.81
CA PHE A 159 -22.37 16.98 -6.07
C PHE A 159 -21.61 17.92 -7.01
N GLN A 160 -21.73 19.23 -6.79
CA GLN A 160 -21.20 20.25 -7.71
C GLN A 160 -19.67 20.46 -7.63
N HIS A 161 -18.94 19.69 -6.81
CA HIS A 161 -17.50 19.84 -6.60
C HIS A 161 -16.68 18.56 -6.86
N PRO A 162 -16.74 17.96 -8.08
CA PRO A 162 -16.05 16.71 -8.38
C PRO A 162 -14.53 16.79 -8.19
N SER A 163 -13.91 17.95 -8.45
CA SER A 163 -12.46 18.14 -8.26
C SER A 163 -12.02 17.96 -6.80
N MET A 164 -12.86 18.38 -5.84
CA MET A 164 -12.57 18.19 -4.42
C MET A 164 -12.54 16.71 -4.05
N ILE A 165 -13.43 15.90 -4.65
CA ILE A 165 -13.46 14.45 -4.43
C ILE A 165 -12.17 13.84 -4.94
N ASP A 166 -11.76 14.16 -6.16
CA ASP A 166 -10.55 13.62 -6.77
C ASP A 166 -9.29 13.99 -5.98
N ASP A 167 -9.18 15.24 -5.52
CA ASP A 167 -8.03 15.71 -4.74
C ASP A 167 -8.00 15.04 -3.35
N THR A 168 -9.14 14.99 -2.65
CA THR A 168 -9.23 14.37 -1.32
C THR A 168 -9.01 12.85 -1.38
N LEU A 169 -9.52 12.20 -2.43
CA LEU A 169 -9.31 10.78 -2.68
C LEU A 169 -7.83 10.49 -2.91
N LYS A 170 -7.18 11.28 -3.76
CA LYS A 170 -5.74 11.17 -4.02
C LYS A 170 -4.93 11.30 -2.73
N GLU A 171 -5.15 12.37 -1.96
CA GLU A 171 -4.42 12.63 -0.71
C GLU A 171 -4.66 11.54 0.34
N SER A 172 -5.90 11.07 0.47
CA SER A 172 -6.24 10.03 1.42
C SER A 172 -5.60 8.70 1.06
N LEU A 173 -5.63 8.34 -0.22
CA LEU A 173 -5.02 7.13 -0.74
C LEU A 173 -3.49 7.16 -0.62
N ASP A 174 -2.87 8.30 -0.95
CA ASP A 174 -1.42 8.50 -0.80
C ASP A 174 -0.99 8.28 0.65
N SER A 175 -1.72 8.85 1.61
CA SER A 175 -1.45 8.69 3.04
C SER A 175 -1.69 7.25 3.52
N LEU A 176 -2.77 6.58 3.09
CA LEU A 176 -3.03 5.19 3.47
C LEU A 176 -1.92 4.25 2.96
N LEU A 177 -1.55 4.36 1.68
CA LEU A 177 -0.52 3.53 1.09
C LEU A 177 0.87 3.84 1.62
N SER A 178 1.18 5.13 1.79
CA SER A 178 2.49 5.56 2.29
C SER A 178 2.68 5.24 3.77
N ASP A 179 1.70 5.56 4.61
CA ASP A 179 1.87 5.61 6.07
C ASP A 179 1.43 4.30 6.74
N LYS A 180 0.50 3.55 6.14
CA LYS A 180 -0.01 2.29 6.73
C LYS A 180 0.59 1.07 6.08
N VAL A 181 0.71 1.06 4.75
CA VAL A 181 1.23 -0.12 4.04
C VAL A 181 2.75 -0.06 3.93
N CYS A 182 3.29 1.01 3.33
CA CYS A 182 4.72 1.10 3.04
C CYS A 182 5.56 1.20 4.32
N GLU A 183 5.20 2.04 5.28
CA GLU A 183 5.95 2.16 6.54
C GLU A 183 5.99 0.87 7.35
N THR A 184 4.86 0.17 7.49
CA THR A 184 4.85 -1.11 8.21
C THR A 184 5.70 -2.18 7.50
N LEU A 185 5.71 -2.22 6.15
CA LEU A 185 6.62 -3.10 5.41
C LEU A 185 8.10 -2.74 5.67
N VAL A 186 8.42 -1.45 5.71
CA VAL A 186 9.78 -0.96 5.96
C VAL A 186 10.25 -1.28 7.38
N GLU A 187 9.38 -1.13 8.38
CA GLU A 187 9.69 -1.52 9.76
C GLU A 187 10.07 -3.01 9.85
N ARG A 188 9.41 -3.85 9.05
CA ARG A 188 9.67 -5.30 9.00
C ARG A 188 10.98 -5.68 8.29
N LEU A 189 11.59 -4.76 7.54
CA LEU A 189 12.95 -4.97 6.96
C LEU A 189 14.03 -5.12 8.04
N GLY A 190 13.74 -4.75 9.29
CA GLY A 190 14.60 -5.04 10.45
C GLY A 190 14.72 -6.53 10.79
N SER A 191 13.98 -7.42 10.13
CA SER A 191 14.11 -8.87 10.30
C SER A 191 15.53 -9.37 9.99
N GLN A 192 15.92 -10.48 10.61
CA GLN A 192 17.14 -11.22 10.27
C GLN A 192 16.85 -12.44 9.38
N TYR A 193 15.58 -12.72 9.12
CA TYR A 193 15.15 -13.83 8.27
C TYR A 193 15.14 -13.38 6.82
N LEU A 194 16.15 -13.83 6.05
CA LEU A 194 16.31 -13.45 4.64
C LEU A 194 15.04 -13.69 3.80
N GLY A 195 14.36 -14.83 4.01
CA GLY A 195 13.12 -15.14 3.29
C GLY A 195 12.02 -14.09 3.49
N GLN A 196 11.89 -13.53 4.70
CA GLN A 196 10.93 -12.47 4.97
C GLN A 196 11.30 -11.16 4.25
N ILE A 197 12.59 -10.81 4.23
CA ILE A 197 13.05 -9.61 3.53
C ILE A 197 12.82 -9.73 2.02
N VAL A 198 13.09 -10.91 1.45
CA VAL A 198 12.80 -11.21 0.04
C VAL A 198 11.29 -11.11 -0.23
N GLN A 199 10.45 -11.64 0.65
CA GLN A 199 9.00 -11.54 0.47
C GLN A 199 8.50 -10.09 0.57
N ILE A 200 9.03 -9.31 1.50
CA ILE A 200 8.73 -7.87 1.62
C ILE A 200 9.15 -7.13 0.34
N LEU A 201 10.32 -7.43 -0.21
CA LEU A 201 10.79 -6.87 -1.48
C LEU A 201 9.78 -7.15 -2.61
N ILE A 202 9.33 -8.40 -2.75
CA ILE A 202 8.35 -8.79 -3.76
C ILE A 202 7.02 -8.05 -3.56
N ASN A 203 6.53 -7.94 -2.32
CA ASN A 203 5.32 -7.20 -2.01
C ASN A 203 5.46 -5.71 -2.36
N LEU A 204 6.60 -5.06 -2.03
CA LEU A 204 6.88 -3.67 -2.39
C LEU A 204 6.84 -3.45 -3.91
N GLU A 205 7.36 -4.40 -4.69
CA GLU A 205 7.31 -4.36 -6.16
C GLU A 205 5.87 -4.44 -6.68
N HIS A 206 5.06 -5.35 -6.15
CA HIS A 206 3.65 -5.47 -6.53
C HIS A 206 2.82 -4.25 -6.13
N PHE A 207 3.12 -3.61 -4.99
CA PHE A 207 2.49 -2.34 -4.63
C PHE A 207 2.95 -1.17 -5.51
N GLU A 208 4.22 -1.12 -5.93
CA GLU A 208 4.70 -0.12 -6.89
C GLU A 208 3.89 -0.21 -8.20
N VAL A 209 3.71 -1.42 -8.74
CA VAL A 209 2.90 -1.65 -9.96
C VAL A 209 1.43 -1.30 -9.72
N ALA A 210 0.85 -1.71 -8.59
CA ALA A 210 -0.53 -1.37 -8.26
C ALA A 210 -0.76 0.15 -8.17
N CYS A 211 0.21 0.90 -7.62
CA CYS A 211 0.12 2.37 -7.55
C CYS A 211 0.14 3.00 -8.96
N GLN A 212 0.93 2.47 -9.89
CA GLN A 212 0.96 2.95 -11.28
C GLN A 212 -0.38 2.69 -11.99
N GLU A 213 -0.97 1.50 -11.81
CA GLU A 213 -2.31 1.21 -12.34
C GLU A 213 -3.38 2.10 -11.70
N LEU A 214 -3.23 2.40 -10.41
CA LEU A 214 -4.13 3.28 -9.69
C LEU A 214 -4.05 4.73 -10.16
N GLU A 215 -2.86 5.22 -10.47
CA GLU A 215 -2.64 6.53 -11.12
C GLU A 215 -3.40 6.61 -12.45
N LEU A 216 -3.35 5.55 -13.28
CA LEU A 216 -4.10 5.47 -14.54
C LEU A 216 -5.61 5.46 -14.31
N LEU A 217 -6.09 4.67 -13.33
CA LEU A 217 -7.50 4.60 -12.98
C LEU A 217 -8.05 5.94 -12.48
N LEU A 218 -7.31 6.61 -11.58
CA LEU A 218 -7.67 7.94 -11.08
C LEU A 218 -7.66 8.97 -12.22
N ALA A 219 -6.73 8.87 -13.16
CA ALA A 219 -6.67 9.77 -14.31
C ALA A 219 -7.85 9.56 -15.26
N ALA A 220 -8.26 8.30 -15.47
CA ALA A 220 -9.40 7.93 -16.30
C ALA A 220 -10.75 8.31 -15.68
N ALA A 221 -10.85 8.30 -14.34
CA ALA A 221 -12.07 8.65 -13.62
C ALA A 221 -12.36 10.16 -13.60
N ARG A 222 -11.36 11.01 -13.85
CA ARG A 222 -11.54 12.47 -13.89
C ARG A 222 -12.40 12.90 -15.07
N SER A 223 -13.27 13.88 -14.83
CA SER A 223 -14.12 14.45 -15.88
C SER A 223 -13.27 15.06 -17.01
N PRO A 224 -13.59 14.81 -18.30
CA PRO A 224 -12.85 15.32 -19.45
C PRO A 224 -12.85 16.86 -19.56
N ASN A 225 -13.71 17.53 -18.79
CA ASN A 225 -13.80 18.99 -18.74
C ASN A 225 -12.93 19.61 -17.64
N SER A 226 -12.21 18.80 -16.86
CA SER A 226 -11.28 19.31 -15.84
C SER A 226 -9.99 19.81 -16.51
N SER A 227 -9.61 21.05 -16.21
CA SER A 227 -8.42 21.71 -16.75
C SER A 227 -7.09 21.05 -16.33
N SER A 228 -7.14 19.95 -15.58
CA SER A 228 -6.01 19.20 -15.05
C SER A 228 -5.90 17.80 -15.68
N ALA A 229 -5.98 17.73 -17.02
CA ALA A 229 -5.60 16.57 -17.82
C ALA A 229 -4.07 16.29 -17.77
N GLY A 230 -3.49 16.39 -16.58
CA GLY A 230 -2.11 16.03 -16.29
C GLY A 230 -2.04 14.64 -15.67
N THR A 231 -0.89 13.98 -15.84
CA THR A 231 -0.57 12.71 -15.21
C THR A 231 -0.77 12.80 -13.70
N ILE A 232 -1.57 11.91 -13.14
CA ILE A 232 -1.64 11.74 -11.69
C ILE A 232 -0.42 10.95 -11.28
N ILE A 233 0.34 11.49 -10.34
CA ILE A 233 1.45 10.79 -9.70
C ILE A 233 1.16 10.76 -8.21
N LEU A 234 1.17 9.57 -7.64
CA LEU A 234 1.03 9.29 -6.23
C LEU A 234 2.41 9.36 -5.57
N HIS A 235 2.50 10.06 -4.44
CA HIS A 235 3.71 10.05 -3.62
C HIS A 235 4.04 8.64 -3.12
N ALA A 236 3.01 7.82 -2.88
CA ALA A 236 3.19 6.42 -2.49
C ALA A 236 4.03 5.63 -3.51
N THR A 237 3.87 5.88 -4.81
CA THR A 237 4.63 5.20 -5.89
C THR A 237 6.14 5.38 -5.70
N ASP A 238 6.59 6.61 -5.49
CA ASP A 238 8.01 6.92 -5.26
C ASP A 238 8.51 6.37 -3.91
N LYS A 239 7.65 6.34 -2.89
CA LYS A 239 7.95 5.74 -1.58
C LYS A 239 8.17 4.23 -1.69
N PHE A 240 7.30 3.51 -2.42
CA PHE A 240 7.48 2.07 -2.69
C PHE A 240 8.76 1.81 -3.48
N ARG A 241 9.00 2.58 -4.56
CA ARG A 241 10.21 2.46 -5.37
C ARG A 241 11.49 2.68 -4.56
N SER A 242 11.50 3.68 -3.69
CA SER A 242 12.68 4.00 -2.85
C SER A 242 12.94 2.91 -1.81
N ASN A 243 11.88 2.39 -1.19
CA ASN A 243 11.99 1.33 -0.19
C ASN A 243 12.28 -0.05 -0.80
N LYS A 244 11.94 -0.27 -2.08
CA LYS A 244 12.38 -1.45 -2.85
C LYS A 244 13.91 -1.53 -2.88
N LYS A 245 14.59 -0.42 -3.19
CA LYS A 245 16.06 -0.34 -3.16
C LYS A 245 16.63 -0.55 -1.75
N ALA A 246 15.93 -0.07 -0.72
CA ALA A 246 16.34 -0.30 0.67
C ALA A 246 16.23 -1.78 1.05
N ALA A 247 15.16 -2.46 0.63
CA ALA A 247 14.97 -3.90 0.83
C ALA A 247 16.02 -4.73 0.07
N GLU A 248 16.32 -4.37 -1.18
CA GLU A 248 17.44 -4.96 -1.94
C GLU A 248 18.75 -4.84 -1.17
N LYS A 249 19.12 -3.63 -0.74
CA LYS A 249 20.34 -3.41 0.06
C LYS A 249 20.35 -4.25 1.34
N ARG A 250 19.22 -4.35 2.03
CA ARG A 250 19.09 -5.14 3.25
C ARG A 250 19.35 -6.63 3.01
N ILE A 251 18.97 -7.17 1.84
CA ILE A 251 19.30 -8.55 1.45
C ILE A 251 20.81 -8.76 1.42
N PHE A 252 21.57 -7.87 0.75
CA PHE A 252 23.03 -7.94 0.72
C PHE A 252 23.63 -7.90 2.14
N GLU A 253 23.16 -6.97 2.97
CA GLU A 253 23.64 -6.82 4.35
C GLU A 253 23.42 -8.09 5.19
N VAL A 254 22.23 -8.72 5.09
CA VAL A 254 21.93 -9.96 5.84
C VAL A 254 22.72 -11.15 5.32
N VAL A 255 22.87 -11.29 4.00
CA VAL A 255 23.67 -12.36 3.41
C VAL A 255 25.12 -12.24 3.84
N ASN A 256 25.72 -11.06 3.72
CA ASN A 256 27.11 -10.82 4.09
C ASN A 256 27.35 -10.98 5.59
N SER A 257 26.46 -10.43 6.43
CA SER A 257 26.52 -10.65 7.88
C SER A 257 26.46 -12.13 8.23
N LYS A 258 25.68 -12.94 7.50
CA LYS A 258 25.60 -14.37 7.77
C LYS A 258 26.85 -15.13 7.32
N ILE A 259 27.50 -14.67 6.27
CA ILE A 259 28.81 -15.18 5.83
C ILE A 259 29.86 -14.89 6.90
N ASP A 260 29.86 -13.66 7.44
CA ASP A 260 30.76 -13.25 8.52
C ASP A 260 30.59 -14.15 9.75
N ASP A 261 29.35 -14.30 10.24
CA ASP A 261 29.03 -15.20 11.36
C ASP A 261 29.58 -16.62 11.16
N LEU A 262 29.46 -17.16 9.94
CA LEU A 262 29.90 -18.52 9.63
C LEU A 262 31.43 -18.61 9.59
N ILE A 263 32.12 -17.62 9.02
CA ILE A 263 33.58 -17.61 8.93
C ILE A 263 34.22 -17.39 10.29
N GLU A 264 33.60 -16.61 11.19
CA GLU A 264 34.07 -16.42 12.57
C GLU A 264 34.10 -17.72 13.39
N THR A 265 33.32 -18.74 13.00
CA THR A 265 33.38 -20.07 13.64
C THR A 265 34.59 -20.91 13.20
N ALA A 266 35.48 -20.37 12.36
CA ALA A 266 36.64 -21.11 11.89
C ALA A 266 37.66 -21.36 13.01
N GLU A 267 37.93 -22.63 13.26
CA GLU A 267 38.94 -23.08 14.20
C GLU A 267 40.02 -23.87 13.46
N TYR A 268 41.27 -23.43 13.57
CA TYR A 268 42.44 -24.10 13.00
C TYR A 268 43.35 -24.60 14.10
N ASP A 269 43.55 -25.92 14.16
CA ASP A 269 44.62 -26.53 14.95
C ASP A 269 45.85 -26.72 14.07
N TRP A 270 46.74 -25.72 14.08
CA TRP A 270 48.02 -25.75 13.36
C TRP A 270 49.03 -26.76 13.92
N THR A 271 48.75 -27.34 15.09
CA THR A 271 49.66 -28.27 15.79
C THR A 271 49.22 -29.73 15.70
N SER A 272 48.12 -30.02 15.02
CA SER A 272 47.59 -31.38 14.89
C SER A 272 48.62 -32.32 14.26
N PRO A 273 49.00 -33.43 14.93
CA PRO A 273 49.94 -34.41 14.40
C PRO A 273 49.34 -35.25 13.26
N VAL A 274 48.02 -35.20 13.06
CA VAL A 274 47.31 -35.94 12.02
C VAL A 274 46.78 -34.96 10.97
N PRO A 275 47.08 -35.17 9.68
CA PRO A 275 46.52 -34.36 8.61
C PRO A 275 45.01 -34.60 8.50
N GLN A 276 44.23 -33.52 8.63
CA GLN A 276 42.79 -33.52 8.40
C GLN A 276 42.52 -33.76 6.90
N ARG A 277 41.64 -34.72 6.58
CA ARG A 277 41.26 -35.08 5.20
C ARG A 277 39.90 -34.54 4.78
N GLU A 278 39.13 -34.02 5.73
CA GLU A 278 37.80 -33.47 5.48
C GLU A 278 37.84 -31.94 5.45
N PRO A 279 36.97 -31.28 4.66
CA PRO A 279 36.84 -29.83 4.69
C PRO A 279 36.38 -29.36 6.08
N SER A 280 36.87 -28.20 6.53
CA SER A 280 36.45 -27.59 7.79
C SER A 280 34.93 -27.44 7.85
N ASN A 281 34.34 -27.68 9.03
CA ASN A 281 32.88 -27.69 9.21
C ASN A 281 32.22 -26.36 8.80
N TYR A 282 32.88 -25.23 9.10
CA TYR A 282 32.40 -23.91 8.71
C TYR A 282 32.32 -23.75 7.17
N MET A 283 33.30 -24.28 6.41
CA MET A 283 33.29 -24.26 4.95
C MET A 283 32.17 -25.13 4.37
N GLN A 284 31.91 -26.30 4.95
CA GLN A 284 30.79 -27.15 4.54
C GLN A 284 29.45 -26.44 4.79
N THR A 285 29.33 -25.76 5.93
CA THR A 285 28.12 -25.01 6.32
C THR A 285 27.93 -23.78 5.44
N LEU A 286 28.99 -23.03 5.15
CA LEU A 286 28.99 -21.89 4.23
C LEU A 286 28.57 -22.30 2.82
N THR A 287 29.13 -23.39 2.28
CA THR A 287 28.76 -23.92 0.96
C THR A 287 27.28 -24.31 0.90
N ARG A 288 26.78 -24.98 1.96
CA ARG A 288 25.36 -25.33 2.06
C ARG A 288 24.47 -24.09 2.16
N PHE A 289 24.87 -23.10 2.94
CA PHE A 289 24.16 -21.83 3.07
C PHE A 289 24.04 -21.10 1.73
N LEU A 290 25.15 -20.89 1.02
CA LEU A 290 25.17 -20.25 -0.29
C LEU A 290 24.34 -21.02 -1.33
N SER A 291 24.41 -22.35 -1.30
CA SER A 291 23.58 -23.20 -2.17
C SER A 291 22.08 -23.06 -1.86
N ASN A 292 21.70 -23.02 -0.60
CA ASN A 292 20.30 -22.85 -0.18
C ASN A 292 19.76 -21.45 -0.53
N ILE A 293 20.57 -20.40 -0.38
CA ILE A 293 20.19 -19.04 -0.79
C ILE A 293 19.85 -19.03 -2.28
N MET A 294 20.75 -19.56 -3.11
CA MET A 294 20.59 -19.58 -4.57
C MET A 294 19.39 -20.41 -5.01
N ASN A 295 19.24 -21.61 -4.45
CA ASN A 295 18.29 -22.59 -4.95
C ASN A 295 16.89 -22.49 -4.32
N SER A 296 16.70 -21.68 -3.28
CA SER A 296 15.43 -21.64 -2.56
C SER A 296 15.00 -20.23 -2.21
N THR A 297 15.83 -19.47 -1.49
CA THR A 297 15.40 -18.19 -0.93
C THR A 297 15.27 -17.08 -1.97
N LEU A 298 16.15 -17.06 -2.98
CA LEU A 298 16.14 -16.01 -4.02
C LEU A 298 15.32 -16.38 -5.26
N LEU A 299 14.62 -17.52 -5.27
CA LEU A 299 13.89 -18.00 -6.45
C LEU A 299 12.88 -16.97 -6.97
N GLY A 300 12.21 -16.24 -6.08
CA GLY A 300 11.17 -15.26 -6.41
C GLY A 300 11.68 -13.92 -6.95
N LEU A 301 13.00 -13.68 -7.01
CA LEU A 301 13.56 -12.42 -7.51
C LEU A 301 13.78 -12.43 -9.04
N PRO A 302 14.02 -11.28 -9.67
CA PRO A 302 14.58 -11.20 -11.01
C PRO A 302 15.98 -11.82 -11.11
N THR A 303 16.32 -12.41 -12.25
CA THR A 303 17.61 -13.10 -12.47
C THR A 303 18.80 -12.16 -12.26
N GLU A 304 18.68 -10.91 -12.71
CA GLU A 304 19.72 -9.89 -12.59
C GLU A 304 20.07 -9.61 -11.12
N ILE A 305 19.05 -9.53 -10.26
CA ILE A 305 19.25 -9.29 -8.82
C ILE A 305 19.87 -10.53 -8.16
N LYS A 306 19.44 -11.74 -8.53
CA LYS A 306 20.04 -12.99 -8.02
C LYS A 306 21.52 -13.09 -8.34
N GLU A 307 21.90 -12.82 -9.58
CA GLU A 307 23.28 -12.88 -10.04
C GLU A 307 24.16 -11.88 -9.29
N LEU A 308 23.67 -10.66 -9.07
CA LEU A 308 24.37 -9.63 -8.29
C LEU A 308 24.57 -10.05 -6.83
N ILE A 309 23.51 -10.53 -6.15
CA ILE A 309 23.60 -11.00 -4.77
C ILE A 309 24.60 -12.15 -4.65
N TYR A 310 24.56 -13.08 -5.60
CA TYR A 310 25.46 -14.23 -5.58
C TYR A 310 26.92 -13.86 -5.83
N PHE A 311 27.16 -12.99 -6.81
CA PHE A 311 28.50 -12.49 -7.10
C PHE A 311 29.09 -11.74 -5.90
N ASP A 312 28.30 -10.88 -5.25
CA ASP A 312 28.70 -10.14 -4.06
C ASP A 312 29.00 -11.09 -2.89
N ALA A 313 28.09 -12.02 -2.60
CA ALA A 313 28.25 -13.01 -1.54
C ALA A 313 29.50 -13.87 -1.71
N LEU A 314 29.77 -14.37 -2.92
CA LEU A 314 30.97 -15.15 -3.22
C LEU A 314 32.25 -14.31 -3.09
N SER A 315 32.21 -13.07 -3.58
CA SER A 315 33.36 -12.15 -3.49
C SER A 315 33.68 -11.82 -2.03
N HIS A 316 32.65 -11.55 -1.23
CA HIS A 316 32.78 -11.28 0.20
C HIS A 316 33.33 -12.50 0.95
N ALA A 317 32.76 -13.68 0.71
CA ALA A 317 33.25 -14.93 1.29
C ALA A 317 34.72 -15.21 0.93
N ALA A 318 35.11 -15.03 -0.34
CA ALA A 318 36.49 -15.23 -0.78
C ALA A 318 37.47 -14.28 -0.07
N ASN A 319 37.11 -13.00 0.04
CA ASN A 319 37.91 -12.01 0.75
C ASN A 319 38.07 -12.35 2.24
N MET A 320 36.97 -12.76 2.90
CA MET A 320 36.99 -13.11 4.32
C MET A 320 37.82 -14.36 4.60
N VAL A 321 37.68 -15.40 3.79
CA VAL A 321 38.53 -16.61 3.90
C VAL A 321 40.01 -16.26 3.70
N ASN A 322 40.33 -15.42 2.71
CA ASN A 322 41.71 -15.01 2.48
C ASN A 322 42.30 -14.24 3.68
N THR A 323 41.56 -13.28 4.22
CA THR A 323 41.98 -12.53 5.42
C THR A 323 42.16 -13.43 6.63
N LEU A 324 41.23 -14.37 6.86
CA LEU A 324 41.31 -15.34 7.94
C LEU A 324 42.57 -16.21 7.83
N LEU A 325 42.87 -16.73 6.63
CA LEU A 325 44.07 -17.55 6.40
C LEU A 325 45.35 -16.75 6.66
N ILE A 326 45.41 -15.49 6.22
CA ILE A 326 46.57 -14.62 6.48
C ILE A 326 46.76 -14.44 7.99
N LEU A 327 45.70 -14.04 8.71
CA LEU A 327 45.76 -13.79 10.15
C LEU A 327 46.16 -15.02 10.95
N THR A 328 45.56 -16.17 10.64
CA THR A 328 45.79 -17.42 11.38
C THR A 328 47.19 -17.99 11.13
N VAL A 329 47.74 -17.84 9.91
CA VAL A 329 49.14 -18.21 9.61
C VAL A 329 50.12 -17.27 10.34
N PHE A 330 49.86 -15.97 10.40
CA PHE A 330 50.70 -15.03 11.15
C PHE A 330 50.72 -15.33 12.66
N LEU A 331 49.58 -15.77 13.23
CA LEU A 331 49.49 -16.13 14.65
C LEU A 331 50.12 -17.49 14.99
N ALA A 332 50.31 -18.37 14.00
CA ALA A 332 50.89 -19.70 14.17
C ALA A 332 52.43 -19.74 14.06
N GLN A 333 53.07 -18.65 13.60
CA GLN A 333 54.53 -18.49 13.52
C GLN A 333 55.13 -17.97 14.82
#